data_AF-A0A8K0JUH3-F1
#
_entry.id   AF-A0A8K0JUH3-F1
#
_cell.length_a   1.000
_cell.length_b   1.000
_cell.length_c   1.000
_cell.angle_alpha   90.00
_cell.angle_beta   90.00
_cell.angle_gamma   90.00
#
_symmetry.space_group_name_H-M   'P 1'
#
loop_
_entity.id
_entity.type
_entity.pdbx_description
1 polymer ?
#
loop_
_entity_poly.entity_id
_entity_poly.type
_entity_poly.pdbx_seq_one_letter_code
_entity_poly.pdbx_strand_id
1 'polypeptide(L)'
;MVVSVLLVCICVINIFCSSCIKESGGVNASIARKASANLRNYSFEAKPMFRFGSSPIRFLYYASGTRYFSISSEHAATISLRDRLRNELSIIKGAGLYKTERVIKSPQSVNVRVEGYQSDMLNFCANNYLGLSSNPDVVSAAKGALDDFGAGLSSVRFICGTQTIHKELEGKISKFHEREDAILYASCFDANAGIFEVICSSPEDAILSDELNHASIIDGIRLCKAKKYRYSHRDMGDLETKLKDAQGARTRLIVTDGVFSMDGNVAPLPDIVALAKKYNAITFIDECHATGFFGPTGRGTEEYFGLPQGTINIVNSTLGKALGGAAGGYTVASKEIVDLLRQRSRPYLFSNSLPPPVVAAGAKVSSVRSLV
;
A
#
# COMPACT_ATOMS: atom_id res chain seq x y z
N MET A 1 -35.49 6.05 -29.88
CA MET A 1 -34.61 6.89 -30.72
C MET A 1 -33.83 7.84 -29.82
N VAL A 2 -32.58 7.50 -29.44
CA VAL A 2 -31.40 8.39 -29.37
C VAL A 2 -30.17 7.46 -29.41
N VAL A 3 -29.15 7.99 -30.07
CA VAL A 3 -27.95 7.40 -30.65
C VAL A 3 -26.91 6.90 -29.64
N SER A 4 -26.23 5.84 -30.10
CA SER A 4 -25.06 5.11 -29.60
C SER A 4 -23.81 5.94 -29.28
N VAL A 5 -23.09 5.56 -28.21
CA VAL A 5 -21.61 5.61 -28.15
C VAL A 5 -21.12 4.39 -27.36
N LEU A 6 -20.57 3.40 -28.06
CA LEU A 6 -19.77 2.33 -27.45
C LEU A 6 -18.41 2.34 -28.16
N LEU A 7 -17.39 2.82 -27.45
CA LEU A 7 -16.00 2.80 -27.91
C LEU A 7 -15.46 1.38 -27.79
N VAL A 8 -15.16 0.76 -28.93
CA VAL A 8 -14.44 -0.51 -29.04
C VAL A 8 -12.95 -0.19 -29.06
N CYS A 9 -12.24 -0.50 -27.97
CA CYS A 9 -10.79 -0.67 -27.98
C CYS A 9 -10.48 -2.14 -27.70
N ILE A 10 -10.39 -2.95 -28.76
CA ILE A 10 -9.77 -4.27 -28.70
C ILE A 10 -8.50 -4.18 -29.55
N CYS A 11 -7.36 -3.95 -28.90
CA CYS A 11 -6.06 -4.30 -29.46
C CYS A 11 -5.87 -5.81 -29.27
N VAL A 12 -6.14 -6.59 -30.32
CA VAL A 12 -5.60 -7.94 -30.46
C VAL A 12 -4.16 -7.80 -30.93
N ILE A 13 -3.21 -7.97 -30.01
CA ILE A 13 -1.85 -8.37 -30.37
C ILE A 13 -1.58 -9.64 -29.61
N ASN A 14 -1.65 -10.78 -30.32
CA ASN A 14 -0.57 -11.74 -30.23
C ASN A 14 -0.58 -12.78 -31.35
N ILE A 15 0.64 -12.98 -31.85
CA ILE A 15 1.22 -14.22 -32.40
C ILE A 15 0.84 -14.60 -33.83
N PHE A 16 1.77 -14.35 -34.75
CA PHE A 16 2.11 -15.36 -35.75
C PHE A 16 3.59 -15.75 -35.61
N CYS A 17 3.77 -16.95 -35.05
CA CYS A 17 4.92 -17.79 -35.24
C CYS A 17 4.90 -18.28 -36.71
N SER A 18 6.01 -18.12 -37.42
CA SER A 18 6.17 -18.65 -38.78
C SER A 18 6.19 -20.17 -38.76
N SER A 19 5.09 -20.80 -39.13
CA SER A 19 5.01 -22.07 -39.88
C SER A 19 3.54 -22.38 -40.16
N CYS A 20 3.23 -22.80 -41.39
CA CYS A 20 1.91 -23.22 -41.89
C CYS A 20 0.98 -22.13 -42.45
N ILE A 21 1.27 -21.61 -43.65
CA ILE A 21 0.23 -21.31 -44.66
C ILE A 21 0.73 -21.81 -46.02
N LYS A 22 0.48 -23.09 -46.28
CA LYS A 22 0.19 -23.60 -47.63
C LYS A 22 -1.33 -23.77 -47.68
N GLU A 23 -1.90 -23.52 -48.85
CA GLU A 23 -3.30 -23.79 -49.22
C GLU A 23 -4.36 -22.87 -48.62
N SER A 24 -4.67 -21.79 -49.35
CA SER A 24 -6.04 -21.52 -49.84
C SER A 24 -6.02 -20.17 -50.57
N GLY A 25 -6.30 -20.21 -51.87
CA GLY A 25 -6.36 -19.01 -52.70
C GLY A 25 -7.60 -18.15 -52.45
N GLY A 26 -7.51 -16.89 -52.90
CA GLY A 26 -8.69 -16.15 -53.36
C GLY A 26 -9.09 -14.92 -52.55
N VAL A 27 -8.85 -13.76 -53.17
CA VAL A 27 -9.69 -12.55 -53.18
C VAL A 27 -9.65 -11.62 -51.95
N ASN A 28 -8.84 -10.55 -52.03
CA ASN A 28 -9.35 -9.19 -52.29
C ASN A 28 -8.21 -8.14 -52.36
N ALA A 29 -7.73 -7.91 -53.57
CA ALA A 29 -6.92 -6.75 -53.92
C ALA A 29 -7.86 -5.59 -54.33
N SER A 30 -8.30 -4.77 -53.37
CA SER A 30 -8.98 -3.50 -53.70
C SER A 30 -8.90 -2.39 -52.64
N ILE A 31 -8.19 -2.58 -51.51
CA ILE A 31 -8.09 -1.57 -50.44
C ILE A 31 -6.72 -0.87 -50.38
N ALA A 32 -5.83 -1.15 -51.35
CA ALA A 32 -4.46 -0.58 -51.40
C ALA A 32 -4.26 0.57 -52.41
N ARG A 33 -5.32 1.28 -52.85
CA ARG A 33 -5.20 2.38 -53.86
C ARG A 33 -5.97 3.68 -53.58
N LYS A 34 -6.30 3.99 -52.32
CA LYS A 34 -6.90 5.31 -51.98
C LYS A 34 -6.30 5.92 -50.70
N ALA A 35 -4.97 6.02 -50.64
CA ALA A 35 -4.26 6.84 -49.65
C ALA A 35 -3.08 7.60 -50.28
N SER A 36 -3.26 8.07 -51.51
CA SER A 36 -2.37 9.03 -52.18
C SER A 36 -3.20 10.22 -52.63
N ALA A 37 -3.39 11.18 -51.73
CA ALA A 37 -3.73 12.57 -51.99
C ALA A 37 -3.92 13.27 -50.64
N ASN A 38 -2.87 13.96 -50.17
CA ASN A 38 -2.88 15.12 -49.25
C ASN A 38 -1.64 15.14 -48.36
N LEU A 39 -0.48 15.32 -48.99
CA LEU A 39 0.70 15.92 -48.36
C LEU A 39 1.31 16.88 -49.37
N ARG A 40 0.59 17.98 -49.63
CA ARG A 40 1.17 19.23 -50.14
C ARG A 40 1.15 20.22 -48.99
N ASN A 41 2.20 21.03 -48.94
CA ASN A 41 2.49 22.09 -47.97
C ASN A 41 3.22 21.58 -46.72
N TYR A 42 4.55 21.54 -46.79
CA TYR A 42 5.41 22.29 -45.86
C TYR A 42 6.78 22.49 -46.52
N SER A 43 7.12 23.75 -46.75
CA SER A 43 8.38 24.27 -47.28
C SER A 43 9.41 24.40 -46.16
N PHE A 44 10.64 23.96 -46.40
CA PHE A 44 11.81 24.44 -45.65
C PHE A 44 12.89 24.89 -46.64
N GLU A 45 13.29 26.14 -46.49
CA GLU A 45 14.31 26.85 -47.25
C GLU A 45 15.71 26.29 -46.95
N ALA A 46 16.53 26.13 -47.98
CA ALA A 46 17.99 26.05 -47.84
C ALA A 46 18.63 27.08 -48.79
N LYS A 47 19.37 28.04 -48.20
CA LYS A 47 20.12 29.08 -48.92
C LYS A 47 21.33 28.50 -49.67
N PRO A 48 21.79 29.13 -50.76
CA PRO A 48 22.80 28.57 -51.65
C PRO A 48 24.23 28.94 -51.22
N MET A 49 25.20 28.05 -51.47
CA MET A 49 26.62 28.42 -51.50
C MET A 49 27.37 27.68 -52.61
N PHE A 50 27.82 28.48 -53.57
CA PHE A 50 28.90 28.29 -54.56
C PHE A 50 28.78 27.23 -55.68
N ARG A 51 28.87 27.74 -56.92
CA ARG A 51 29.18 27.05 -58.18
C ARG A 51 30.69 27.12 -58.45
N PHE A 52 31.28 26.00 -58.86
CA PHE A 52 32.34 25.77 -59.86
C PHE A 52 32.33 24.24 -60.09
N GLY A 53 32.47 23.57 -61.23
CA GLY A 53 32.94 23.86 -62.58
C GLY A 53 33.57 22.54 -63.10
N SER A 54 32.96 21.93 -64.12
CA SER A 54 33.50 20.92 -65.08
C SER A 54 34.10 19.55 -64.64
N SER A 55 33.43 18.48 -65.11
CA SER A 55 33.91 17.12 -65.47
C SER A 55 34.00 16.01 -64.40
N PRO A 56 33.73 14.73 -64.77
CA PRO A 56 33.15 13.73 -63.87
C PRO A 56 34.20 12.83 -63.20
N ILE A 57 34.13 12.69 -61.88
CA ILE A 57 34.89 11.66 -61.16
C ILE A 57 33.99 10.44 -60.97
N ARG A 58 34.35 9.33 -61.63
CA ARG A 58 33.82 7.99 -61.35
C ARG A 58 34.16 7.64 -59.90
N PHE A 59 33.19 7.73 -58.99
CA PHE A 59 33.28 7.05 -57.71
C PHE A 59 32.64 5.66 -57.85
N LEU A 60 33.49 4.64 -57.76
CA LEU A 60 33.09 3.26 -57.49
C LEU A 60 32.30 3.25 -56.18
N TYR A 61 30.99 3.05 -56.26
CA TYR A 61 30.18 2.70 -55.10
C TYR A 61 30.47 1.24 -54.72
N TYR A 62 31.33 1.04 -53.72
CA TYR A 62 31.27 -0.19 -52.92
C TYR A 62 30.06 -0.06 -52.00
N ALA A 63 28.97 -0.75 -52.36
CA ALA A 63 27.83 -0.93 -51.49
C ALA A 63 28.18 -1.90 -50.35
N SER A 64 28.85 -1.42 -49.30
CA SER A 64 28.79 -2.08 -48.00
C SER A 64 27.44 -1.72 -47.38
N GLY A 65 26.44 -2.55 -47.62
CA GLY A 65 25.11 -2.42 -47.05
C GLY A 65 25.13 -2.59 -45.53
N THR A 66 25.59 -1.58 -44.80
CA THR A 66 25.31 -1.45 -43.38
C THR A 66 23.89 -0.90 -43.28
N ARG A 67 22.91 -1.80 -43.15
CA ARG A 67 21.60 -1.40 -42.62
C ARG A 67 21.84 -0.92 -41.19
N TYR A 68 22.01 0.39 -41.01
CA TYR A 68 21.70 1.01 -39.74
C TYR A 68 20.21 0.81 -39.51
N PHE A 69 19.85 -0.30 -38.88
CA PHE A 69 18.58 -0.39 -38.20
C PHE A 69 18.65 0.70 -37.13
N SER A 70 17.95 1.81 -37.36
CA SER A 70 17.57 2.70 -36.29
C SER A 70 16.68 1.87 -35.36
N ILE A 71 17.29 1.23 -34.37
CA ILE A 71 16.57 0.84 -33.17
C ILE A 71 16.03 2.19 -32.66
N SER A 72 14.72 2.40 -32.83
CA SER A 72 14.10 3.60 -32.27
C SER A 72 14.48 3.62 -30.79
N SER A 73 14.99 4.75 -30.32
CA SER A 73 15.55 4.93 -28.97
C SER A 73 14.64 4.41 -27.84
N GLU A 74 13.34 4.36 -28.10
CA GLU A 74 12.28 3.79 -27.26
C GLU A 74 12.49 2.28 -26.94
N HIS A 75 13.08 1.51 -27.85
CA HIS A 75 13.40 0.09 -27.63
C HIS A 75 14.70 -0.10 -26.83
N ALA A 76 15.67 0.81 -26.94
CA ALA A 76 16.96 0.69 -26.27
C ALA A 76 16.84 0.83 -24.74
N ALA A 77 16.05 1.80 -24.26
CA ALA A 77 15.81 2.01 -22.84
C ALA A 77 15.08 0.81 -22.21
N THR A 78 14.08 0.26 -22.90
CA THR A 78 13.33 -0.92 -22.46
C THR A 78 14.22 -2.15 -22.34
N ILE A 79 15.10 -2.38 -23.32
CA ILE A 79 16.06 -3.50 -23.31
C ILE A 79 17.06 -3.32 -22.16
N SER A 80 17.67 -2.14 -22.05
CA SER A 80 18.62 -1.83 -20.98
C SER A 80 18.02 -2.02 -19.58
N LEU A 81 16.77 -1.56 -19.38
CA LEU A 81 16.05 -1.78 -18.13
C LEU A 81 15.85 -3.27 -17.86
N ARG A 82 15.34 -4.03 -18.83
CA ARG A 82 15.09 -5.48 -18.67
C ARG A 82 16.35 -6.25 -18.35
N ASP A 83 17.48 -5.91 -18.97
CA ASP A 83 18.75 -6.58 -18.71
C ASP A 83 19.28 -6.27 -17.30
N ARG A 84 19.22 -5.01 -16.87
CA ARG A 84 19.53 -4.63 -15.48
C ARG A 84 18.65 -5.39 -14.48
N LEU A 85 17.33 -5.41 -14.71
CA LEU A 85 16.38 -6.10 -13.82
C LEU A 85 16.62 -7.62 -13.79
N ARG A 86 16.93 -8.25 -14.93
CA ARG A 86 17.29 -9.68 -14.96
C ARG A 86 18.54 -9.97 -14.15
N ASN A 87 19.54 -9.09 -14.23
CA ASN A 87 20.76 -9.23 -13.44
C ASN A 87 20.47 -9.11 -11.94
N GLU A 88 19.67 -8.11 -11.52
CA GLU A 88 19.23 -7.96 -10.13
C GLU A 88 18.47 -9.20 -9.63
N LEU A 89 17.54 -9.73 -10.43
CA LEU A 89 16.81 -10.96 -10.10
C LEU A 89 17.73 -12.19 -10.02
N SER A 90 18.77 -12.26 -10.86
CA SER A 90 19.78 -13.33 -10.81
C SER A 90 20.58 -13.26 -9.51
N ILE A 91 20.98 -12.06 -9.09
CA ILE A 91 21.68 -11.84 -7.82
C ILE A 91 20.80 -12.26 -6.63
N ILE A 92 19.53 -11.85 -6.61
CA ILE A 92 18.58 -12.23 -5.54
C ILE A 92 18.40 -13.75 -5.48
N LYS A 93 18.32 -14.43 -6.64
CA LYS A 93 18.24 -15.90 -6.71
C LYS A 93 19.53 -16.57 -6.24
N GLY A 94 20.70 -16.09 -6.68
CA GLY A 94 22.00 -16.60 -6.28
C GLY A 94 22.26 -16.45 -4.77
N ALA A 95 21.69 -15.41 -4.15
CA ALA A 95 21.74 -15.21 -2.70
C ALA A 95 20.69 -16.02 -1.91
N GLY A 96 19.81 -16.78 -2.57
CA GLY A 96 18.73 -17.52 -1.89
C GLY A 96 17.62 -16.65 -1.29
N LEU A 97 17.55 -15.36 -1.66
CA LEU A 97 16.59 -14.39 -1.12
C LEU A 97 15.33 -14.24 -1.98
N TYR A 98 15.26 -14.96 -3.10
CA TYR A 98 14.11 -14.91 -4.01
C TYR A 98 12.89 -15.55 -3.35
N LYS A 99 11.85 -14.74 -3.15
CA LYS A 99 10.59 -15.18 -2.53
C LYS A 99 9.69 -15.86 -3.57
N THR A 100 9.13 -17.01 -3.21
CA THR A 100 8.13 -17.72 -4.01
C THR A 100 6.81 -17.79 -3.23
N GLU A 101 5.71 -17.52 -3.92
CA GLU A 101 4.38 -17.54 -3.32
C GLU A 101 3.81 -18.97 -3.37
N ARG A 102 3.19 -19.40 -2.26
CA ARG A 102 2.43 -20.66 -2.20
C ARG A 102 0.94 -20.35 -2.37
N VAL A 103 0.30 -20.95 -3.36
CA VAL A 103 -1.11 -20.67 -3.68
C VAL A 103 -2.04 -21.49 -2.78
N ILE A 104 -2.81 -20.82 -1.93
CA ILE A 104 -3.83 -21.44 -1.07
C ILE A 104 -5.17 -21.54 -1.85
N LYS A 105 -5.80 -22.73 -1.85
CA LYS A 105 -7.02 -23.09 -2.61
C LYS A 105 -8.23 -23.39 -1.72
N SER A 106 -8.24 -22.83 -0.50
CA SER A 106 -9.33 -22.96 0.47
C SER A 106 -9.53 -21.65 1.21
N PRO A 107 -10.66 -21.46 1.92
CA PRO A 107 -10.78 -20.41 2.93
C PRO A 107 -9.65 -20.49 3.96
N GLN A 108 -9.34 -19.36 4.60
CA GLN A 108 -8.31 -19.30 5.65
C GLN A 108 -8.78 -20.05 6.90
N SER A 109 -8.03 -21.06 7.34
CA SER A 109 -8.36 -21.84 8.54
C SER A 109 -7.09 -22.52 9.08
N VAL A 110 -7.22 -23.30 10.18
CA VAL A 110 -6.13 -24.15 10.68
C VAL A 110 -5.71 -25.18 9.63
N ASN A 111 -6.64 -25.74 8.87
CA ASN A 111 -6.37 -26.63 7.73
C ASN A 111 -6.57 -25.89 6.40
N VAL A 112 -5.57 -25.89 5.54
CA VAL A 112 -5.63 -25.24 4.22
C VAL A 112 -5.17 -26.16 3.11
N ARG A 113 -5.80 -26.02 1.93
CA ARG A 113 -5.34 -26.70 0.72
C ARG A 113 -4.32 -25.83 0.01
N VAL A 114 -3.14 -26.37 -0.29
CA VAL A 114 -2.05 -25.65 -0.96
C VAL A 114 -1.76 -26.30 -2.30
N GLU A 115 -1.60 -25.49 -3.36
CA GLU A 115 -1.25 -25.98 -4.68
C GLU A 115 0.03 -26.84 -4.67
N GLY A 116 -0.02 -27.98 -5.35
CA GLY A 116 1.08 -28.95 -5.42
C GLY A 116 1.11 -29.97 -4.26
N TYR A 117 0.27 -29.82 -3.23
CA TYR A 117 0.14 -30.77 -2.13
C TYR A 117 -1.15 -31.59 -2.27
N GLN A 118 -1.07 -32.89 -1.96
CA GLN A 118 -2.20 -33.83 -2.10
C GLN A 118 -3.13 -33.84 -0.89
N SER A 119 -2.60 -33.53 0.30
CA SER A 119 -3.35 -33.47 1.56
C SER A 119 -3.51 -32.04 2.05
N ASP A 120 -4.49 -31.83 2.92
CA ASP A 120 -4.62 -30.58 3.68
C ASP A 120 -3.34 -30.34 4.52
N MET A 121 -2.97 -29.07 4.66
CA MET A 121 -1.80 -28.61 5.39
C MET A 121 -2.24 -27.82 6.62
N LEU A 122 -1.56 -28.01 7.75
CA LEU A 122 -1.75 -27.17 8.93
C LEU A 122 -1.08 -25.81 8.74
N ASN A 123 -1.84 -24.73 8.94
CA ASN A 123 -1.37 -23.37 8.78
C ASN A 123 -0.90 -22.76 10.11
N PHE A 124 0.41 -22.69 10.30
CA PHE A 124 1.06 -22.07 11.46
C PHE A 124 1.71 -20.71 11.16
N CYS A 125 1.42 -20.10 10.01
CA CYS A 125 2.04 -18.83 9.61
C CYS A 125 1.03 -17.75 9.19
N ALA A 126 -0.26 -17.92 9.49
CA ALA A 126 -1.27 -16.88 9.29
C ALA A 126 -1.39 -15.95 10.49
N ASN A 127 -1.61 -14.66 10.22
CA ASN A 127 -1.98 -13.66 11.24
C ASN A 127 -3.47 -13.69 11.60
N ASN A 128 -4.15 -14.83 11.38
CA ASN A 128 -5.56 -15.05 11.73
C ASN A 128 -5.66 -15.53 13.18
N TYR A 129 -5.18 -14.71 14.12
CA TYR A 129 -4.93 -15.12 15.51
C TYR A 129 -6.16 -15.68 16.24
N LEU A 130 -7.35 -15.19 15.90
CA LEU A 130 -8.62 -15.60 16.53
C LEU A 130 -9.46 -16.54 15.65
N GLY A 131 -8.97 -16.93 14.48
CA GLY A 131 -9.76 -17.75 13.55
C GLY A 131 -10.94 -17.03 12.89
N LEU A 132 -11.00 -15.69 12.93
CA LEU A 132 -12.17 -14.93 12.49
C LEU A 132 -12.26 -14.71 10.98
N SER A 133 -11.19 -14.92 10.21
CA SER A 133 -11.19 -14.69 8.75
C SER A 133 -12.23 -15.47 7.96
N SER A 134 -12.59 -16.67 8.42
CA SER A 134 -13.61 -17.51 7.79
C SER A 134 -14.79 -17.79 8.72
N ASN A 135 -14.96 -16.99 9.77
CA ASN A 135 -16.06 -17.16 10.71
C ASN A 135 -17.41 -16.94 10.00
N PRO A 136 -18.40 -17.84 10.13
CA PRO A 136 -19.65 -17.77 9.38
C PRO A 136 -20.41 -16.46 9.56
N ASP A 137 -20.40 -15.91 10.77
CA ASP A 137 -21.06 -14.66 11.15
C ASP A 137 -20.40 -13.45 10.49
N VAL A 138 -19.07 -13.43 10.40
CA VAL A 138 -18.29 -12.39 9.71
C VAL A 138 -18.53 -12.45 8.21
N VAL A 139 -18.50 -13.65 7.63
CA VAL A 139 -18.78 -13.89 6.21
C VAL A 139 -20.22 -13.48 5.86
N SER A 140 -21.18 -13.82 6.72
CA SER A 140 -22.59 -13.45 6.50
C SER A 140 -22.80 -11.94 6.54
N ALA A 141 -22.14 -11.22 7.45
CA ALA A 141 -22.19 -9.76 7.50
C ALA A 141 -21.61 -9.12 6.22
N ALA A 142 -20.49 -9.64 5.72
CA ALA A 142 -19.88 -9.18 4.48
C ALA A 142 -20.79 -9.42 3.26
N LYS A 143 -21.47 -10.57 3.22
CA LYS A 143 -22.45 -10.88 2.15
C LYS A 143 -23.65 -9.95 2.18
N GLY A 144 -24.25 -9.72 3.35
CA GLY A 144 -25.38 -8.78 3.48
C GLY A 144 -25.00 -7.37 3.02
N ALA A 145 -23.78 -6.92 3.32
CA ALA A 145 -23.30 -5.62 2.87
C ALA A 145 -23.12 -5.51 1.34
N LEU A 146 -22.87 -6.62 0.62
CA LEU A 146 -22.90 -6.61 -0.85
C LEU A 146 -24.30 -6.27 -1.36
N ASP A 147 -25.33 -6.82 -0.74
CA ASP A 147 -26.72 -6.63 -1.14
C ASP A 147 -27.20 -5.21 -0.78
N ASP A 148 -26.87 -4.72 0.42
CA ASP A 148 -27.37 -3.45 0.94
C ASP A 148 -26.59 -2.21 0.43
N PHE A 149 -25.28 -2.33 0.25
CA PHE A 149 -24.38 -1.20 -0.01
C PHE A 149 -23.56 -1.33 -1.30
N GLY A 150 -23.61 -2.49 -1.96
CA GLY A 150 -22.87 -2.78 -3.18
C GLY A 150 -21.41 -3.20 -2.93
N ALA A 151 -20.70 -3.50 -4.02
CA ALA A 151 -19.33 -4.01 -3.97
C ALA A 151 -18.27 -2.94 -3.61
N GLY A 152 -18.55 -1.66 -3.84
CA GLY A 152 -17.60 -0.56 -3.68
C GLY A 152 -18.22 0.79 -4.02
N LEU A 153 -17.50 1.87 -3.71
CA LEU A 153 -18.02 3.24 -3.79
C LEU A 153 -17.40 4.05 -4.93
N SER A 154 -16.34 3.53 -5.57
CA SER A 154 -15.58 4.20 -6.63
C SER A 154 -15.18 5.64 -6.28
N SER A 155 -14.95 5.92 -5.00
CA SER A 155 -14.78 7.28 -4.49
C SER A 155 -14.02 7.32 -3.15
N VAL A 156 -13.35 8.45 -2.94
CA VAL A 156 -12.72 8.83 -1.67
C VAL A 156 -13.78 9.26 -0.66
N ARG A 157 -13.43 9.25 0.63
CA ARG A 157 -14.39 9.47 1.73
C ARG A 157 -15.17 10.78 1.61
N PHE A 158 -14.51 11.89 1.27
CA PHE A 158 -15.11 13.22 1.34
C PHE A 158 -16.00 13.59 0.13
N ILE A 159 -15.88 12.90 -1.02
CA ILE A 159 -16.67 13.21 -2.21
C ILE A 159 -18.01 12.46 -2.15
N CYS A 160 -17.97 11.14 -2.28
CA CYS A 160 -19.14 10.27 -2.17
C CYS A 160 -18.77 8.85 -1.69
N GLY A 161 -17.66 8.73 -0.98
CA GLY A 161 -17.13 7.46 -0.44
C GLY A 161 -17.50 7.18 1.02
N THR A 162 -18.36 7.98 1.66
CA THR A 162 -18.76 7.72 3.04
C THR A 162 -20.20 7.22 3.11
N GLN A 163 -20.37 5.95 3.46
CA GLN A 163 -21.68 5.37 3.82
C GLN A 163 -21.83 5.30 5.35
N THR A 164 -23.07 5.13 5.83
CA THR A 164 -23.41 5.01 7.26
C THR A 164 -22.53 3.98 7.97
N ILE A 165 -22.33 2.80 7.37
CA ILE A 165 -21.52 1.72 7.94
C ILE A 165 -20.05 2.10 8.21
N HIS A 166 -19.49 3.07 7.47
CA HIS A 166 -18.14 3.55 7.73
C HIS A 166 -18.09 4.33 9.05
N LYS A 167 -19.09 5.18 9.29
CA LYS A 167 -19.21 5.96 10.52
C LYS A 167 -19.56 5.07 11.72
N GLU A 168 -20.40 4.07 11.52
CA GLU A 168 -20.69 3.08 12.55
C GLU A 168 -19.45 2.28 12.94
N LEU A 169 -18.63 1.85 11.96
CA LEU A 169 -17.37 1.16 12.25
C LEU A 169 -16.39 2.07 12.99
N GLU A 170 -16.22 3.33 12.58
CA GLU A 170 -15.41 4.32 13.30
C GLU A 170 -15.90 4.48 14.76
N GLY A 171 -17.21 4.57 14.98
CA GLY A 171 -17.82 4.63 16.31
C GLY A 171 -17.57 3.37 17.15
N LYS A 172 -17.65 2.18 16.55
CA LYS A 172 -17.34 0.91 17.24
C LYS A 172 -15.87 0.80 17.61
N ILE A 173 -14.98 1.22 16.72
CA ILE A 173 -13.52 1.19 16.94
C ILE A 173 -13.12 2.18 18.04
N SER A 174 -13.61 3.42 18.00
CA SER A 174 -13.36 4.43 19.03
C SER A 174 -13.91 4.00 20.39
N LYS A 175 -15.12 3.44 20.43
CA LYS A 175 -15.68 2.85 21.66
C LYS A 175 -14.86 1.68 22.18
N PHE A 176 -14.39 0.78 21.30
CA PHE A 176 -13.57 -0.36 21.68
C PHE A 176 -12.23 0.06 22.28
N HIS A 177 -11.54 1.03 21.68
CA HIS A 177 -10.30 1.60 22.22
C HIS A 177 -10.53 2.64 23.31
N GLU A 178 -11.80 2.96 23.57
CA GLU A 178 -12.17 3.86 24.65
C GLU A 178 -11.53 5.25 24.44
N ARG A 179 -11.58 5.73 23.19
CA ARG A 179 -11.07 7.02 22.69
C ARG A 179 -12.19 7.85 22.05
N GLU A 180 -11.90 9.13 21.77
CA GLU A 180 -12.91 10.09 21.31
C GLU A 180 -13.39 9.85 19.88
N ASP A 181 -12.50 9.53 18.93
CA ASP A 181 -12.87 9.24 17.54
C ASP A 181 -11.90 8.24 16.89
N ALA A 182 -12.30 7.71 15.73
CA ALA A 182 -11.53 6.84 14.88
C ALA A 182 -11.59 7.28 13.40
N ILE A 183 -10.53 7.00 12.65
CA ILE A 183 -10.47 7.21 11.20
C ILE A 183 -10.01 5.93 10.50
N LEU A 184 -10.71 5.56 9.44
CA LEU A 184 -10.44 4.36 8.64
C LEU A 184 -9.49 4.64 7.46
N TYR A 185 -8.64 3.66 7.19
CA TYR A 185 -7.70 3.60 6.06
C TYR A 185 -7.82 2.26 5.32
N ALA A 186 -7.33 2.20 4.08
CA ALA A 186 -7.31 0.96 3.28
C ALA A 186 -6.45 -0.15 3.93
N SER A 187 -5.44 0.23 4.70
CA SER A 187 -4.61 -0.66 5.52
C SER A 187 -4.00 0.11 6.70
N CYS A 188 -3.47 -0.61 7.70
CA CYS A 188 -2.66 0.05 8.75
C CYS A 188 -1.34 0.59 8.19
N PHE A 189 -0.86 0.05 7.06
CA PHE A 189 0.28 0.63 6.35
C PHE A 189 -0.03 2.07 5.96
N ASP A 190 -1.21 2.33 5.39
CA ASP A 190 -1.66 3.66 5.00
C ASP A 190 -1.92 4.57 6.23
N ALA A 191 -2.47 4.02 7.31
CA ALA A 191 -2.65 4.74 8.57
C ALA A 191 -1.31 5.24 9.13
N ASN A 192 -0.29 4.38 9.13
CA ASN A 192 1.07 4.71 9.54
C ASN A 192 1.74 5.70 8.58
N ALA A 193 1.61 5.50 7.27
CA ALA A 193 2.17 6.41 6.28
C ALA A 193 1.55 7.82 6.35
N GLY A 194 0.26 7.91 6.69
CA GLY A 194 -0.53 9.13 6.63
C GLY A 194 -0.59 9.97 7.91
N ILE A 195 0.05 9.56 9.00
CA ILE A 195 -0.10 10.23 10.30
C ILE A 195 1.06 11.18 10.64
N PHE A 196 2.31 10.74 10.44
CA PHE A 196 3.47 11.45 10.99
C PHE A 196 3.69 12.84 10.37
N GLU A 197 3.47 13.01 9.06
CA GLU A 197 3.56 14.32 8.41
C GLU A 197 2.48 15.31 8.88
N VAL A 198 1.35 14.81 9.38
CA VAL A 198 0.23 15.62 9.85
C VAL A 198 0.48 16.08 11.29
N ILE A 199 0.94 15.18 12.15
CA ILE A 199 1.17 15.45 13.58
C ILE A 199 2.48 16.21 13.81
N CYS A 200 3.55 15.83 13.11
CA CYS A 200 4.87 16.43 13.24
C CYS A 200 5.24 17.19 11.96
N SER A 201 4.42 18.18 11.59
CA SER A 201 4.47 18.81 10.27
C SER A 201 5.67 19.76 10.04
N SER A 202 6.46 20.05 11.09
CA SER A 202 7.52 21.06 11.08
C SER A 202 8.90 20.46 11.41
N PRO A 203 10.00 21.02 10.90
CA PRO A 203 11.36 20.73 11.40
C PRO A 203 11.58 21.07 12.88
N GLU A 204 10.65 21.79 13.51
CA GLU A 204 10.61 22.07 14.94
C GLU A 204 10.10 20.88 15.77
N ASP A 205 9.49 19.89 15.14
CA ASP A 205 9.01 18.67 15.82
C ASP A 205 10.08 17.57 15.81
N ALA A 206 9.93 16.58 16.67
CA ALA A 206 10.82 15.43 16.79
C ALA A 206 10.04 14.12 16.91
N ILE A 207 10.49 13.11 16.17
CA ILE A 207 9.99 11.73 16.23
C ILE A 207 11.10 10.83 16.76
N LEU A 208 10.77 10.05 17.78
CA LEU A 208 11.64 9.07 18.42
C LEU A 208 11.09 7.68 18.14
N SER A 209 11.75 6.94 17.26
CA SER A 209 11.28 5.64 16.75
C SER A 209 12.13 4.51 17.27
N ASP A 210 11.48 3.45 17.75
CA ASP A 210 12.16 2.17 17.99
C ASP A 210 12.82 1.69 16.69
N GLU A 211 13.95 1.04 16.87
CA GLU A 211 14.84 0.60 15.81
C GLU A 211 14.24 -0.51 14.94
N LEU A 212 13.33 -1.32 15.50
CA LEU A 212 12.68 -2.47 14.85
C LEU A 212 11.20 -2.20 14.49
N ASN A 213 10.75 -0.95 14.57
CA ASN A 213 9.40 -0.57 14.15
C ASN A 213 9.06 -1.08 12.75
N HIS A 214 7.78 -1.38 12.55
CA HIS A 214 7.30 -1.89 11.27
C HIS A 214 7.64 -0.95 10.10
N ALA A 215 7.89 -1.53 8.91
CA ALA A 215 8.30 -0.78 7.73
C ALA A 215 7.38 0.40 7.38
N SER A 216 6.07 0.26 7.60
CA SER A 216 5.12 1.36 7.35
C SER A 216 5.32 2.56 8.27
N ILE A 217 5.76 2.34 9.51
CA ILE A 217 6.11 3.42 10.44
C ILE A 217 7.35 4.14 9.92
N ILE A 218 8.38 3.37 9.56
CA ILE A 218 9.63 3.90 9.01
C ILE A 218 9.35 4.74 7.75
N ASP A 219 8.52 4.23 6.83
CA ASP A 219 8.18 4.93 5.60
C ASP A 219 7.32 6.18 5.86
N GLY A 220 6.38 6.13 6.79
CA GLY A 220 5.63 7.33 7.22
C GLY A 220 6.53 8.40 7.85
N ILE A 221 7.48 8.01 8.70
CA ILE A 221 8.46 8.93 9.29
C ILE A 221 9.38 9.52 8.21
N ARG A 222 9.73 8.76 7.17
CA ARG A 222 10.54 9.27 6.05
C ARG A 222 9.86 10.42 5.31
N LEU A 223 8.54 10.38 5.16
CA LEU A 223 7.75 11.46 4.54
C LEU A 223 7.70 12.74 5.41
N CYS A 224 7.92 12.60 6.71
CA CYS A 224 7.85 13.69 7.68
C CYS A 224 9.10 14.61 7.65
N LYS A 225 8.89 15.90 7.93
CA LYS A 225 9.94 16.94 8.03
C LYS A 225 10.58 17.05 9.42
N ALA A 226 9.97 16.43 10.43
CA ALA A 226 10.46 16.45 11.81
C ALA A 226 11.89 15.89 11.93
N LYS A 227 12.57 16.27 13.01
CA LYS A 227 13.83 15.65 13.42
C LYS A 227 13.57 14.18 13.77
N LYS A 228 14.46 13.30 13.32
CA LYS A 228 14.27 11.84 13.43
C LYS A 228 15.34 11.29 14.35
N TYR A 229 14.90 10.67 15.44
CA TYR A 229 15.77 9.98 16.39
C TYR A 229 15.39 8.50 16.39
N ARG A 230 16.34 7.64 16.06
CA ARG A 230 16.20 6.19 16.19
C ARG A 230 16.85 5.79 17.51
N TYR A 231 16.10 5.16 18.41
CA TYR A 231 16.63 4.58 19.64
C TYR A 231 16.70 3.07 19.50
N SER A 232 17.68 2.45 20.16
CA SER A 232 17.96 1.02 20.12
C SER A 232 16.78 0.21 20.64
N HIS A 233 16.56 -0.99 20.09
CA HIS A 233 15.34 -1.77 20.31
C HIS A 233 15.02 -1.96 21.80
N ARG A 234 13.87 -1.43 22.26
CA ARG A 234 13.40 -1.50 23.65
C ARG A 234 14.40 -0.97 24.69
N ASP A 235 15.39 -0.17 24.28
CA ASP A 235 16.37 0.43 25.18
C ASP A 235 15.86 1.78 25.70
N MET A 236 15.36 1.77 26.94
CA MET A 236 14.83 2.96 27.59
C MET A 236 15.91 3.99 27.97
N GLY A 237 17.17 3.55 28.12
CA GLY A 237 18.30 4.45 28.36
C GLY A 237 18.68 5.23 27.10
N ASP A 238 18.71 4.57 25.95
CA ASP A 238 18.92 5.24 24.66
C ASP A 238 17.71 6.12 24.29
N LEU A 239 16.47 5.65 24.50
CA LEU A 239 15.27 6.48 24.34
C LEU A 239 15.34 7.74 25.21
N GLU A 240 15.70 7.62 26.49
CA GLU A 240 15.85 8.77 27.36
C GLU A 240 16.94 9.74 26.85
N THR A 241 18.05 9.20 26.34
CA THR A 241 19.12 10.01 25.73
C THR A 241 18.59 10.80 24.54
N LYS A 242 17.85 10.17 23.62
CA LYS A 242 17.22 10.85 22.48
C LYS A 242 16.16 11.88 22.91
N LEU A 243 15.43 11.62 24.00
CA LEU A 243 14.47 12.56 24.56
C LEU A 243 15.16 13.83 25.09
N LYS A 244 16.32 13.68 25.74
CA LYS A 244 17.16 14.82 26.18
C LYS A 244 17.61 15.64 24.97
N ASP A 245 18.08 14.99 23.90
CA ASP A 245 18.50 15.66 22.66
C ASP A 245 17.35 16.39 21.95
N ALA A 246 16.11 15.92 22.14
CA ALA A 246 14.89 16.46 21.53
C ALA A 246 14.16 17.50 22.40
N GLN A 247 14.71 17.94 23.54
CA GLN A 247 14.03 18.89 24.44
C GLN A 247 13.67 20.23 23.79
N GLY A 248 14.44 20.68 22.81
CA GLY A 248 14.15 21.91 22.05
C GLY A 248 13.02 21.75 21.01
N ALA A 249 12.48 20.55 20.81
CA ALA A 249 11.38 20.34 19.87
C ALA A 249 10.05 20.86 20.42
N ARG A 250 9.23 21.43 19.52
CA ARG A 250 7.86 21.87 19.80
C ARG A 250 6.98 20.68 20.20
N THR A 251 7.05 19.61 19.42
CA THR A 251 6.37 18.33 19.67
C THR A 251 7.40 17.22 19.70
N ARG A 252 7.32 16.35 20.71
CA ARG A 252 8.09 15.09 20.77
C ARG A 252 7.11 13.94 20.67
N LEU A 253 7.30 13.06 19.69
CA LEU A 253 6.46 11.88 19.49
C LEU A 253 7.31 10.62 19.66
N ILE A 254 7.02 9.82 20.68
CA ILE A 254 7.61 8.48 20.85
C ILE A 254 6.76 7.49 20.07
N VAL A 255 7.41 6.66 19.26
CA VAL A 255 6.78 5.78 18.28
C VAL A 255 7.33 4.37 18.46
N THR A 256 6.44 3.42 18.75
CA THR A 256 6.79 2.00 18.92
C THR A 256 5.68 1.09 18.38
N ASP A 257 6.05 -0.07 17.86
CA ASP A 257 5.12 -1.22 17.82
C ASP A 257 4.78 -1.61 19.27
N GLY A 258 3.55 -2.06 19.54
CA GLY A 258 3.18 -2.62 20.84
C GLY A 258 3.70 -4.04 21.03
N VAL A 259 3.57 -4.86 19.99
CA VAL A 259 4.15 -6.20 19.89
C VAL A 259 4.92 -6.31 18.58
N PHE A 260 6.21 -6.61 18.67
CA PHE A 260 7.10 -6.65 17.51
C PHE A 260 6.93 -7.98 16.76
N SER A 261 6.65 -7.90 15.46
CA SER A 261 6.13 -9.04 14.68
C SER A 261 7.08 -10.23 14.54
N MET A 262 8.39 -9.97 14.51
CA MET A 262 9.39 -10.99 14.23
C MET A 262 9.80 -11.76 15.49
N ASP A 263 10.00 -11.06 16.59
CA ASP A 263 10.49 -11.64 17.84
C ASP A 263 9.35 -11.97 18.82
N GLY A 264 8.16 -11.41 18.61
CA GLY A 264 7.01 -11.55 19.51
C GLY A 264 7.20 -10.83 20.86
N ASN A 265 8.23 -9.99 20.99
CA ASN A 265 8.48 -9.24 22.20
C ASN A 265 7.49 -8.06 22.33
N VAL A 266 7.19 -7.69 23.57
CA VAL A 266 6.25 -6.61 23.91
C VAL A 266 7.05 -5.36 24.27
N ALA A 267 6.64 -4.20 23.77
CA ALA A 267 7.24 -2.92 24.13
C ALA A 267 7.12 -2.68 25.66
N PRO A 268 8.15 -2.12 26.31
CA PRO A 268 8.10 -1.76 27.74
C PRO A 268 7.24 -0.51 27.97
N LEU A 269 5.94 -0.63 27.70
CA LEU A 269 5.01 0.51 27.65
C LEU A 269 4.96 1.31 28.96
N PRO A 270 4.99 0.71 30.17
CA PRO A 270 5.04 1.49 31.41
C PRO A 270 6.25 2.44 31.49
N ASP A 271 7.42 1.99 31.03
CA ASP A 271 8.65 2.79 31.05
C ASP A 271 8.61 3.88 29.97
N ILE A 272 8.11 3.55 28.78
CA ILE A 272 7.90 4.52 27.69
C ILE A 272 6.96 5.64 28.16
N VAL A 273 5.86 5.30 28.83
CA VAL A 273 4.90 6.26 29.37
C VAL A 273 5.52 7.12 30.46
N ALA A 274 6.31 6.53 31.36
CA ALA A 274 7.02 7.27 32.39
C ALA A 274 7.98 8.30 31.78
N LEU A 275 8.72 7.92 30.73
CA LEU A 275 9.58 8.81 29.98
C LEU A 275 8.78 9.88 29.21
N ALA A 276 7.68 9.51 28.56
CA ALA A 276 6.81 10.44 27.86
C ALA A 276 6.31 11.54 28.79
N LYS A 277 5.86 11.16 30.00
CA LYS A 277 5.45 12.12 31.04
C LYS A 277 6.60 13.00 31.52
N LYS A 278 7.78 12.41 31.79
CA LYS A 278 8.97 13.12 32.27
C LYS A 278 9.47 14.18 31.27
N TYR A 279 9.41 13.88 29.98
CA TYR A 279 9.95 14.73 28.92
C TYR A 279 8.87 15.47 28.11
N ASN A 280 7.61 15.47 28.59
CA ASN A 280 6.47 16.08 27.90
C ASN A 280 6.42 15.70 26.40
N ALA A 281 6.29 14.39 26.16
CA ALA A 281 6.19 13.79 24.84
C ALA A 281 4.84 13.08 24.66
N ILE A 282 4.38 13.01 23.42
CA ILE A 282 3.20 12.27 22.97
C ILE A 282 3.64 10.83 22.66
N THR A 283 2.78 9.85 22.92
CA THR A 283 3.01 8.45 22.59
C THR A 283 2.14 8.00 21.43
N PHE A 284 2.76 7.35 20.46
CA PHE A 284 2.13 6.60 19.38
C PHE A 284 2.48 5.12 19.53
N ILE A 285 1.48 4.27 19.36
CA ILE A 285 1.67 2.81 19.35
C ILE A 285 1.00 2.15 18.13
N ASP A 286 1.70 1.20 17.51
CA ASP A 286 1.11 0.29 16.52
C ASP A 286 0.72 -1.03 17.20
N GLU A 287 -0.59 -1.26 17.31
CA GLU A 287 -1.21 -2.41 17.99
C GLU A 287 -1.63 -3.51 17.01
N CYS A 288 -1.12 -3.52 15.77
CA CYS A 288 -1.53 -4.52 14.78
C CYS A 288 -1.34 -5.97 15.25
N HIS A 289 -0.33 -6.23 16.09
CA HIS A 289 -0.01 -7.56 16.63
C HIS A 289 -0.49 -7.77 18.08
N ALA A 290 -1.42 -6.95 18.56
CA ALA A 290 -1.96 -7.08 19.91
C ALA A 290 -3.47 -6.82 20.00
N THR A 291 -4.00 -5.87 19.22
CA THR A 291 -5.44 -5.61 19.20
C THR A 291 -6.22 -6.87 18.86
N GLY A 292 -7.24 -7.12 19.65
CA GLY A 292 -8.12 -8.26 19.54
C GLY A 292 -7.66 -9.46 20.36
N PHE A 293 -6.56 -9.43 21.12
CA PHE A 293 -6.22 -10.56 22.02
C PHE A 293 -5.29 -10.23 23.19
N PHE A 294 -4.64 -9.07 23.20
CA PHE A 294 -3.87 -8.60 24.35
C PHE A 294 -4.74 -7.80 25.33
N GLY A 295 -4.60 -8.09 26.62
CA GLY A 295 -5.40 -7.50 27.69
C GLY A 295 -6.73 -8.22 27.92
N PRO A 296 -7.39 -8.01 29.08
CA PRO A 296 -8.63 -8.68 29.45
C PRO A 296 -9.73 -8.63 28.39
N THR A 297 -9.89 -7.51 27.68
CA THR A 297 -10.92 -7.37 26.62
C THR A 297 -10.31 -7.38 25.21
N GLY A 298 -8.99 -7.52 25.11
CA GLY A 298 -8.24 -7.53 23.86
C GLY A 298 -7.93 -6.15 23.31
N ARG A 299 -8.01 -5.07 24.10
CA ARG A 299 -7.82 -3.71 23.57
C ARG A 299 -6.39 -3.42 23.13
N GLY A 300 -5.42 -4.19 23.63
CA GLY A 300 -4.03 -4.08 23.22
C GLY A 300 -3.09 -4.00 24.42
N THR A 301 -1.87 -3.55 24.16
CA THR A 301 -0.81 -3.56 25.18
C THR A 301 -1.05 -2.56 26.31
N GLU A 302 -1.73 -1.43 26.07
CA GLU A 302 -2.16 -0.49 27.12
C GLU A 302 -2.97 -1.21 28.22
N GLU A 303 -3.96 -2.01 27.79
CA GLU A 303 -4.83 -2.76 28.69
C GLU A 303 -4.10 -3.94 29.34
N TYR A 304 -3.23 -4.61 28.60
CA TYR A 304 -2.41 -5.71 29.11
C TYR A 304 -1.53 -5.28 30.30
N PHE A 305 -0.96 -4.09 30.26
CA PHE A 305 -0.16 -3.54 31.36
C PHE A 305 -0.99 -2.89 32.48
N GLY A 306 -2.32 -2.87 32.35
CA GLY A 306 -3.21 -2.22 33.33
C GLY A 306 -2.97 -0.71 33.43
N LEU A 307 -2.49 -0.07 32.35
CA LEU A 307 -2.30 1.37 32.34
C LEU A 307 -3.67 2.07 32.32
N PRO A 308 -3.81 3.25 32.95
CA PRO A 308 -5.05 4.01 32.87
C PRO A 308 -5.47 4.25 31.42
N GLN A 309 -6.77 4.12 31.16
CA GLN A 309 -7.33 4.39 29.84
C GLN A 309 -6.94 5.79 29.36
N GLY A 310 -6.55 5.91 28.08
CA GLY A 310 -6.16 7.19 27.50
C GLY A 310 -4.70 7.58 27.76
N THR A 311 -3.92 6.74 28.44
CA THR A 311 -2.49 6.96 28.66
C THR A 311 -1.75 7.08 27.33
N ILE A 312 -2.08 6.22 26.37
CA ILE A 312 -1.52 6.29 25.02
C ILE A 312 -2.34 7.23 24.14
N ASN A 313 -1.69 8.28 23.64
CA ASN A 313 -2.35 9.34 22.88
C ASN A 313 -2.88 8.90 21.51
N ILE A 314 -2.12 8.06 20.81
CA ILE A 314 -2.45 7.63 19.44
C ILE A 314 -2.22 6.13 19.32
N VAL A 315 -3.24 5.41 18.85
CA VAL A 315 -3.15 3.99 18.54
C VAL A 315 -3.48 3.78 17.06
N ASN A 316 -2.57 3.14 16.34
CA ASN A 316 -2.84 2.56 15.03
C ASN A 316 -3.03 1.06 15.14
N SER A 317 -3.95 0.49 14.38
CA SER A 317 -4.11 -0.96 14.30
C SER A 317 -4.81 -1.40 13.01
N THR A 318 -4.99 -2.71 12.84
CA THR A 318 -5.42 -3.34 11.60
C THR A 318 -6.69 -4.16 11.75
N LEU A 319 -7.49 -4.19 10.68
CA LEU A 319 -8.60 -5.12 10.48
C LEU A 319 -8.15 -6.39 9.72
N GLY A 320 -6.91 -6.41 9.22
CA GLY A 320 -6.33 -7.50 8.43
C GLY A 320 -5.64 -8.62 9.23
N LYS A 321 -5.79 -8.66 10.56
CA LYS A 321 -5.21 -9.70 11.43
C LYS A 321 -6.26 -10.31 12.36
N ALA A 322 -6.16 -10.11 13.68
CA ALA A 322 -7.11 -10.66 14.65
C ALA A 322 -8.55 -10.18 14.44
N LEU A 323 -8.74 -8.95 13.95
CA LEU A 323 -10.06 -8.32 13.77
C LEU A 323 -10.75 -8.69 12.43
N GLY A 324 -10.71 -9.97 12.05
CA GLY A 324 -11.44 -10.49 10.90
C GLY A 324 -10.60 -10.74 9.65
N GLY A 325 -9.36 -10.26 9.57
CA GLY A 325 -8.41 -10.66 8.53
C GLY A 325 -8.73 -10.25 7.09
N ALA A 326 -9.73 -9.37 6.87
CA ALA A 326 -10.14 -8.95 5.54
C ALA A 326 -9.16 -7.92 4.94
N ALA A 327 -9.34 -6.64 5.29
CA ALA A 327 -8.47 -5.52 4.92
C ALA A 327 -8.85 -4.31 5.80
N GLY A 328 -8.06 -3.25 5.74
CA GLY A 328 -8.30 -2.03 6.49
C GLY A 328 -7.36 -1.82 7.66
N GLY A 329 -7.17 -0.55 8.00
CA GLY A 329 -6.52 -0.11 9.23
C GLY A 329 -7.20 1.13 9.74
N TYR A 330 -6.79 1.57 10.92
CA TYR A 330 -7.37 2.74 11.54
C TYR A 330 -6.40 3.42 12.50
N THR A 331 -6.70 4.69 12.76
CA THR A 331 -6.12 5.47 13.86
C THR A 331 -7.24 5.81 14.84
N VAL A 332 -7.00 5.62 16.14
CA VAL A 332 -7.84 6.15 17.22
C VAL A 332 -7.02 7.11 18.08
N ALA A 333 -7.62 8.25 18.42
CA ALA A 333 -6.97 9.32 19.16
C ALA A 333 -8.02 10.30 19.69
N SER A 334 -7.58 11.49 20.15
CA SER A 334 -8.49 12.61 20.41
C SER A 334 -9.19 13.07 19.14
N LYS A 335 -10.32 13.75 19.31
CA LYS A 335 -11.12 14.28 18.22
C LYS A 335 -10.33 15.24 17.33
N GLU A 336 -9.48 16.10 17.90
CA GLU A 336 -8.67 17.06 17.14
C GLU A 336 -7.66 16.36 16.24
N ILE A 337 -7.02 15.30 16.73
CA ILE A 337 -6.08 14.50 15.94
C ILE A 337 -6.83 13.85 14.77
N VAL A 338 -7.95 13.20 15.05
CA VAL A 338 -8.73 12.51 14.02
C VAL A 338 -9.30 13.49 12.99
N ASP A 339 -9.86 14.61 13.43
CA ASP A 339 -10.41 15.64 12.53
C ASP A 339 -9.29 16.22 11.66
N LEU A 340 -8.11 16.52 12.22
CA LEU A 340 -6.98 17.01 11.43
C LEU A 340 -6.50 15.97 10.40
N LEU A 341 -6.46 14.69 10.77
CA LEU A 341 -6.13 13.60 9.85
C LEU A 341 -7.14 13.51 8.70
N ARG A 342 -8.45 13.66 8.97
CA ARG A 342 -9.47 13.71 7.91
C ARG A 342 -9.26 14.86 6.93
N GLN A 343 -8.62 15.96 7.35
CA GLN A 343 -8.34 17.13 6.51
C GLN A 343 -6.99 17.10 5.80
N ARG A 344 -6.00 16.33 6.29
CA ARG A 344 -4.61 16.42 5.82
C ARG A 344 -3.93 15.10 5.50
N SER A 345 -4.43 13.98 6.01
CA SER A 345 -3.81 12.68 5.80
C SER A 345 -3.97 12.26 4.34
N ARG A 346 -2.86 12.28 3.59
CA ARG A 346 -2.89 12.05 2.14
C ARG A 346 -3.48 10.68 1.76
N PRO A 347 -3.15 9.56 2.44
CA PRO A 347 -3.75 8.27 2.12
C PRO A 347 -5.26 8.23 2.37
N TYR A 348 -5.79 9.06 3.27
CA TYR A 348 -7.24 9.17 3.49
C TYR A 348 -7.95 10.01 2.43
N LEU A 349 -7.30 11.10 1.99
CA LEU A 349 -7.88 12.06 1.04
C LEU A 349 -7.84 11.58 -0.41
N PHE A 350 -6.81 10.80 -0.78
CA PHE A 350 -6.52 10.45 -2.17
C PHE A 350 -6.56 8.94 -2.45
N SER A 351 -7.16 8.16 -1.55
CA SER A 351 -7.41 6.73 -1.76
C SER A 351 -8.89 6.41 -1.64
N ASN A 352 -9.33 5.40 -2.39
CA ASN A 352 -10.71 4.95 -2.33
C ASN A 352 -11.08 4.46 -0.92
N SER A 353 -12.34 4.66 -0.57
CA SER A 353 -12.90 4.21 0.70
C SER A 353 -12.91 2.68 0.78
N LEU A 354 -12.88 2.15 2.01
CA LEU A 354 -12.96 0.70 2.22
C LEU A 354 -14.23 0.12 1.58
N PRO A 355 -14.15 -1.03 0.89
CA PRO A 355 -15.34 -1.67 0.34
C PRO A 355 -16.37 -2.04 1.43
N PRO A 356 -17.68 -1.91 1.18
CA PRO A 356 -18.72 -2.20 2.17
C PRO A 356 -18.62 -3.59 2.81
N PRO A 357 -18.28 -4.68 2.07
CA PRO A 357 -18.10 -6.00 2.69
C PRO A 357 -16.97 -6.05 3.73
N VAL A 358 -15.90 -5.28 3.51
CA VAL A 358 -14.76 -5.17 4.44
C VAL A 358 -15.18 -4.41 5.69
N VAL A 359 -15.92 -3.32 5.52
CA VAL A 359 -16.43 -2.50 6.63
C VAL A 359 -17.39 -3.31 7.50
N ALA A 360 -18.32 -4.04 6.89
CA ALA A 360 -19.28 -4.88 7.60
C ALA A 360 -18.61 -6.06 8.33
N ALA A 361 -17.62 -6.71 7.71
CA ALA A 361 -16.82 -7.74 8.36
C ALA A 361 -16.12 -7.20 9.63
N GLY A 362 -15.44 -6.05 9.51
CA GLY A 362 -14.80 -5.39 10.65
C GLY A 362 -15.79 -5.03 11.75
N ALA A 363 -16.95 -4.47 11.38
CA ALA A 363 -17.98 -4.07 12.33
C ALA A 363 -18.60 -5.25 13.08
N LYS A 364 -18.74 -6.41 12.42
CA LYS A 364 -19.22 -7.64 13.05
C LYS A 364 -18.22 -8.14 14.09
N VAL A 365 -16.92 -8.15 13.78
CA VAL A 365 -15.88 -8.57 14.74
C VAL A 365 -15.85 -7.68 15.98
N SER A 366 -15.95 -6.35 15.81
CA SER A 366 -16.04 -5.41 16.93
C SER A 366 -17.27 -5.63 17.82
N SER A 367 -18.31 -6.27 17.30
CA SER A 367 -19.55 -6.58 18.05
C SER A 367 -19.49 -7.96 18.73
N VAL A 368 -18.76 -8.93 18.17
CA VAL A 368 -18.62 -10.28 18.74
C VAL A 368 -17.75 -10.27 20.01
N ARG A 369 -16.80 -9.33 20.13
CA ARG A 369 -15.97 -9.18 21.34
C ARG A 369 -16.60 -8.38 22.48
N SER A 370 -17.79 -7.82 22.31
CA SER A 370 -18.58 -7.35 23.47
C SER A 370 -19.32 -8.50 24.18
N LEU A 371 -19.13 -9.75 23.71
CA LEU A 371 -19.79 -10.96 24.23
C LEU A 371 -18.82 -11.98 24.86
N VAL A 372 -17.51 -11.72 24.84
CA VAL A 372 -16.47 -12.51 25.52
C VAL A 372 -15.79 -11.61 26.53
#